data_AF-A0A945EWX6-F1
#
_entry.id   AF-A0A945EWX6-F1
#
_cell.length_a   1.000
_cell.length_b   1.000
_cell.length_c   1.000
_cell.angle_alpha   90.00
_cell.angle_beta   90.00
_cell.angle_gamma   90.00
#
_symmetry.space_group_name_H-M   'P 1'
#
loop_
_entity.id
_entity.type
_entity.pdbx_description
1 polymer ?
#
loop_
_entity_poly.entity_id
_entity_poly.type
_entity_poly.pdbx_seq_one_letter_code
_entity_poly.pdbx_strand_id
1 'polypeptide(L)'
;MKVEQQQLRTDIEIKIGFKIVSSSDIKTFVNILRENQIVDLSYNTLRRFWGLLPETKARQNTLNKLSLFLGYQSYLSYIKEKNKFELWHTEVKLQRLKYQEDLTASDLNFINKIIKYQGSIHYFIALFEHAVQYEKWNYIQTLFNSKHFNLTGKKKIEALEFNVKIASLIFIKLKSIPLNDFKKLMPNLIEITKFKENVLYIYVDLTNMNGRYGYLIDLIDKKKTEHQEKVFIELLKGLVQFLNHGQTNKIRIDESTLLNLPATLRGRYLGFQILYASQISDQNLEQYYWSLFFDLIAKENDIRNFLHEFIHHLLLAKRFKKLNFIMSKYYEDILDIFHVHNYLDVFIY
;
A
#
# COMPACT_ATOMS: atom_id res chain seq x y z
N MET A 1 24.31 -3.79 -20.10
CA MET A 1 24.62 -4.71 -18.98
C MET A 1 23.64 -4.59 -17.80
N LYS A 2 23.33 -5.67 -17.06
CA LYS A 2 22.51 -5.62 -15.83
C LYS A 2 23.30 -5.09 -14.61
N VAL A 3 22.62 -4.54 -13.60
CA VAL A 3 23.23 -3.94 -12.39
C VAL A 3 24.10 -4.95 -11.62
N GLU A 4 23.64 -6.19 -11.50
CA GLU A 4 24.36 -7.23 -10.74
C GLU A 4 25.68 -7.63 -11.43
N GLN A 5 25.74 -7.51 -12.76
CA GLN A 5 26.96 -7.76 -13.53
C GLN A 5 27.96 -6.60 -13.41
N GLN A 6 27.49 -5.36 -13.25
CA GLN A 6 28.34 -4.21 -12.93
C GLN A 6 28.97 -4.37 -11.55
N GLN A 7 28.19 -4.82 -10.56
CA GLN A 7 28.71 -5.12 -9.24
C GLN A 7 29.76 -6.24 -9.31
N LEU A 8 29.51 -7.29 -10.10
CA LEU A 8 30.48 -8.39 -10.28
C LEU A 8 31.82 -7.88 -10.84
N ARG A 9 31.81 -6.96 -11.81
CA ARG A 9 33.05 -6.32 -12.31
C ARG A 9 33.77 -5.57 -11.19
N THR A 10 33.02 -4.75 -10.45
CA THR A 10 33.58 -3.89 -9.40
C THR A 10 34.24 -4.72 -8.31
N ASP A 11 33.61 -5.80 -7.88
CA ASP A 11 34.14 -6.68 -6.85
C ASP A 11 35.40 -7.43 -7.31
N ILE A 12 35.48 -7.78 -8.60
CA ILE A 12 36.68 -8.36 -9.21
C ILE A 12 37.83 -7.36 -9.21
N GLU A 13 37.57 -6.12 -9.63
CA GLU A 13 38.57 -5.05 -9.62
C GLU A 13 39.09 -4.76 -8.21
N ILE A 14 38.22 -4.81 -7.20
CA ILE A 14 38.61 -4.72 -5.79
C ILE A 14 39.50 -5.89 -5.40
N LYS A 15 39.14 -7.13 -5.76
CA LYS A 15 39.91 -8.33 -5.42
C LYS A 15 41.30 -8.35 -6.06
N ILE A 16 41.43 -7.92 -7.32
CA ILE A 16 42.71 -7.88 -8.03
C ILE A 16 43.54 -6.62 -7.73
N GLY A 17 42.94 -5.61 -7.10
CA GLY A 17 43.62 -4.38 -6.67
C GLY A 17 43.85 -3.33 -7.78
N PHE A 18 43.23 -3.48 -8.95
CA PHE A 18 43.33 -2.51 -10.04
C PHE A 18 42.06 -2.46 -10.91
N LYS A 19 41.85 -1.32 -11.58
CA LYS A 19 40.76 -1.13 -12.55
C LYS A 19 41.13 -1.71 -13.90
N ILE A 20 40.17 -2.35 -14.57
CA ILE A 20 40.37 -2.90 -15.91
C ILE A 20 39.81 -1.89 -16.92
N VAL A 21 40.71 -1.10 -17.51
CA VAL A 21 40.36 -0.04 -18.47
C VAL A 21 40.93 -0.30 -19.86
N SER A 22 41.85 -1.27 -19.98
CA SER A 22 42.58 -1.54 -21.21
C SER A 22 42.68 -3.03 -21.55
N SER A 23 43.08 -3.30 -22.79
CA SER A 23 43.33 -4.65 -23.27
C SER A 23 44.51 -5.34 -22.56
N SER A 24 45.51 -4.57 -22.13
CA SER A 24 46.62 -5.07 -21.30
C SER A 24 46.13 -5.54 -19.93
N ASP A 25 45.23 -4.79 -19.29
CA ASP A 25 44.69 -5.15 -17.97
C ASP A 25 43.92 -6.48 -18.04
N ILE A 26 43.21 -6.73 -19.15
CA ILE A 26 42.55 -8.02 -19.39
C ILE A 26 43.56 -9.16 -19.51
N LYS A 27 44.72 -8.95 -20.17
CA LYS A 27 45.76 -9.99 -20.26
C LYS A 27 46.29 -10.33 -18.87
N THR A 28 46.57 -9.31 -18.05
CA THR A 28 46.97 -9.49 -16.65
C THR A 28 45.89 -10.25 -15.88
N PHE A 29 44.62 -9.88 -16.02
CA PHE A 29 43.52 -10.56 -15.35
C PHE A 29 43.35 -12.02 -15.82
N VAL A 30 43.55 -12.33 -17.11
CA VAL A 30 43.55 -13.72 -17.61
C VAL A 30 44.64 -14.55 -16.93
N ASN A 31 45.81 -13.99 -16.69
CA ASN A 31 46.88 -14.70 -15.98
C ASN A 31 46.50 -14.96 -14.52
N ILE A 32 45.95 -13.96 -13.83
CA ILE A 32 45.44 -14.10 -12.46
C ILE A 32 44.36 -15.19 -12.38
N LEU A 33 43.43 -15.23 -13.34
CA LEU A 33 42.39 -16.28 -13.39
C LEU A 33 43.01 -17.68 -13.53
N ARG A 34 44.06 -17.83 -14.36
CA ARG A 34 44.78 -19.11 -14.53
C ARG A 34 45.50 -19.54 -13.26
N GLU A 35 46.15 -18.61 -12.56
CA GLU A 35 46.77 -18.87 -11.25
C GLU A 35 45.75 -19.36 -10.22
N ASN A 36 44.50 -18.89 -10.33
CA ASN A 36 43.38 -19.32 -9.51
C ASN A 36 42.62 -20.54 -10.08
N GLN A 37 43.22 -21.27 -11.03
CA GLN A 37 42.66 -22.47 -11.68
C GLN A 37 41.32 -22.24 -12.43
N ILE A 38 41.05 -21.00 -12.83
CA ILE A 38 39.86 -20.64 -13.61
C ILE A 38 40.22 -20.60 -15.09
N VAL A 39 39.93 -21.70 -15.76
CA VAL A 39 40.24 -21.92 -17.19
C VAL A 39 39.03 -21.67 -18.10
N ASP A 40 39.22 -21.68 -19.41
CA ASP A 40 38.23 -21.46 -20.48
C ASP A 40 37.40 -20.16 -20.42
N LEU A 41 37.96 -19.10 -19.85
CA LEU A 41 37.49 -17.74 -20.12
C LEU A 41 38.36 -17.12 -21.22
N SER A 42 37.77 -16.93 -22.39
CA SER A 42 38.51 -16.35 -23.52
C SER A 42 38.81 -14.87 -23.28
N TYR A 43 39.97 -14.43 -23.74
CA TYR A 43 40.40 -13.02 -23.71
C TYR A 43 39.33 -12.08 -24.28
N ASN A 44 38.72 -12.45 -25.42
CA ASN A 44 37.67 -11.65 -26.05
C ASN A 44 36.35 -11.67 -25.26
N THR A 45 36.04 -12.76 -24.57
CA THR A 45 34.88 -12.82 -23.66
C THR A 45 35.03 -11.80 -22.54
N LEU A 46 36.21 -11.71 -21.92
CA LEU A 46 36.49 -10.75 -20.85
C LEU A 46 36.50 -9.31 -21.37
N ARG A 47 37.09 -9.04 -22.54
CA ARG A 47 37.04 -7.70 -23.17
C ARG A 47 35.62 -7.21 -23.40
N ARG A 48 34.73 -8.07 -23.93
CA ARG A 48 33.29 -7.75 -24.05
C ARG A 48 32.65 -7.57 -22.68
N PHE A 49 32.98 -8.44 -21.73
CA PHE A 49 32.50 -8.34 -20.36
C PHE A 49 33.07 -7.13 -19.60
N TRP A 50 34.03 -6.36 -20.10
CA TRP A 50 34.43 -5.06 -19.52
C TRP A 50 34.06 -3.85 -20.39
N GLY A 51 33.42 -4.08 -21.55
CA GLY A 51 33.03 -3.01 -22.48
C GLY A 51 34.16 -2.52 -23.39
N LEU A 52 35.27 -3.26 -23.49
CA LEU A 52 36.40 -2.97 -24.38
C LEU A 52 36.19 -3.51 -25.81
N LEU A 53 35.06 -4.17 -26.06
CA LEU A 53 34.56 -4.66 -27.33
C LEU A 53 33.02 -4.57 -27.32
N PRO A 54 32.35 -4.58 -28.48
CA PRO A 54 30.88 -4.53 -28.56
C PRO A 54 30.21 -5.54 -27.64
N GLU A 55 29.31 -5.04 -26.78
CA GLU A 55 28.70 -5.80 -25.71
C GLU A 55 27.86 -6.95 -26.28
N THR A 56 28.04 -8.14 -25.71
CA THR A 56 27.18 -9.30 -25.96
C THR A 56 26.67 -9.81 -24.63
N LYS A 57 25.46 -10.39 -24.60
CA LYS A 57 24.91 -11.00 -23.39
C LYS A 57 25.90 -12.01 -22.81
N ALA A 58 26.39 -11.74 -21.60
CA ALA A 58 27.31 -12.62 -20.90
C ALA A 58 26.66 -14.00 -20.70
N ARG A 59 27.38 -15.07 -21.04
CA ARG A 59 26.91 -16.44 -20.85
C ARG A 59 26.91 -16.78 -19.37
N GLN A 60 25.97 -17.63 -18.93
CA GLN A 60 25.89 -18.07 -17.53
C GLN A 60 27.20 -18.72 -17.05
N ASN A 61 27.87 -19.49 -17.92
CA ASN A 61 29.17 -20.08 -17.62
C ASN A 61 30.24 -19.00 -17.31
N THR A 62 30.26 -17.91 -18.07
CA THR A 62 31.17 -16.78 -17.82
C THR A 62 30.92 -16.17 -16.45
N LEU A 63 29.65 -15.91 -16.13
CA LEU A 63 29.24 -15.33 -14.85
C LEU A 63 29.58 -16.27 -13.67
N ASN A 64 29.35 -17.58 -13.82
CA ASN A 64 29.69 -18.57 -12.81
C ASN A 64 31.21 -18.62 -12.55
N LYS A 65 32.04 -18.66 -13.60
CA LYS A 65 33.50 -18.68 -13.46
C LYS A 65 34.04 -17.41 -12.81
N LEU A 66 33.52 -16.24 -13.20
CA LEU A 66 33.87 -14.98 -12.54
C LEU A 66 33.42 -14.92 -11.07
N SER A 67 32.32 -15.58 -10.73
CA SER A 67 31.85 -15.68 -9.33
C SER A 67 32.67 -16.67 -8.50
N LEU A 68 33.10 -17.78 -9.11
CA LEU A 68 34.06 -18.72 -8.53
C LEU A 68 35.38 -18.02 -8.22
N PHE A 69 35.85 -17.12 -9.09
CA PHE A 69 37.03 -16.30 -8.82
C PHE A 69 36.88 -15.48 -7.53
N LEU A 70 35.69 -14.99 -7.23
CA LEU A 70 35.40 -14.26 -6.00
C LEU A 70 35.14 -15.18 -4.78
N GLY A 71 35.18 -16.50 -4.94
CA GLY A 71 34.96 -17.48 -3.86
C GLY A 71 33.52 -17.97 -3.71
N TYR A 72 32.63 -17.67 -4.65
CA TYR A 72 31.23 -18.12 -4.63
C TYR A 72 31.02 -19.37 -5.48
N GLN A 73 30.16 -20.29 -5.04
CA GLN A 73 29.87 -21.55 -5.75
C GLN A 73 29.27 -21.35 -7.15
N SER A 74 28.56 -20.24 -7.38
CA SER A 74 27.94 -19.90 -8.66
C SER A 74 27.59 -18.42 -8.72
N TYR A 75 27.21 -17.92 -9.90
CA TYR A 75 26.69 -16.55 -10.03
C TYR A 75 25.39 -16.33 -9.26
N LEU A 76 24.55 -17.35 -9.13
CA LEU A 76 23.35 -17.27 -8.28
C LEU A 76 23.73 -17.14 -6.81
N SER A 77 24.74 -17.87 -6.34
CA SER A 77 25.25 -17.77 -4.97
C SER A 77 25.84 -16.40 -4.69
N TYR A 78 26.61 -15.85 -5.66
CA TYR A 78 27.12 -14.48 -5.61
C TYR A 78 25.98 -13.46 -5.50
N ILE A 79 24.96 -13.53 -6.37
CA ILE A 79 23.81 -12.62 -6.31
C ILE A 79 23.11 -12.75 -4.95
N LYS A 80 22.88 -13.98 -4.47
CA LYS A 80 22.18 -14.21 -3.20
C LYS A 80 22.93 -13.61 -2.02
N GLU A 81 24.25 -13.76 -1.96
CA GLU A 81 25.06 -13.19 -0.87
C GLU A 81 25.18 -11.66 -1.00
N LYS A 82 25.33 -11.12 -2.22
CA LYS A 82 25.36 -9.66 -2.42
C LYS A 82 24.03 -9.01 -2.07
N ASN A 83 22.93 -9.69 -2.38
CA ASN A 83 21.60 -9.27 -1.95
C ASN A 83 21.45 -9.28 -0.42
N LYS A 84 22.21 -10.10 0.32
CA LYS A 84 22.20 -10.08 1.80
C LYS A 84 22.79 -8.80 2.36
N PHE A 85 23.86 -8.27 1.75
CA PHE A 85 24.42 -6.96 2.12
C PHE A 85 23.47 -5.83 1.73
N GLU A 86 22.80 -5.91 0.58
CA GLU A 86 21.76 -4.94 0.20
C GLU A 86 20.59 -4.92 1.20
N LEU A 87 20.14 -6.09 1.66
CA LEU A 87 19.13 -6.20 2.72
C LEU A 87 19.65 -5.55 4.01
N TRP A 88 20.87 -5.88 4.45
CA TRP A 88 21.47 -5.25 5.63
C TRP A 88 21.61 -3.73 5.49
N HIS A 89 22.05 -3.22 4.34
CA HIS A 89 22.12 -1.79 4.06
C HIS A 89 20.75 -1.12 4.07
N THR A 90 19.71 -1.83 3.61
CA THR A 90 18.32 -1.38 3.68
C THR A 90 17.88 -1.26 5.14
N GLU A 91 18.18 -2.26 5.98
CA GLU A 91 17.90 -2.24 7.42
C GLU A 91 18.65 -1.14 8.16
N VAL A 92 19.96 -0.98 7.89
CA VAL A 92 20.77 0.12 8.46
C VAL A 92 20.20 1.48 8.06
N LYS A 93 19.80 1.63 6.79
CA LYS A 93 19.17 2.87 6.33
C LYS A 93 17.84 3.10 7.05
N LEU A 94 16.99 2.09 7.20
CA LEU A 94 15.74 2.20 7.97
C LEU A 94 16.00 2.71 9.39
N GLN A 95 16.99 2.16 10.09
CA GLN A 95 17.33 2.62 11.45
C GLN A 95 17.76 4.09 11.44
N ARG A 96 18.59 4.52 10.48
CA ARG A 96 18.99 5.93 10.34
C ARG A 96 17.78 6.84 10.12
N LEU A 97 16.83 6.44 9.28
CA LEU A 97 15.62 7.22 9.01
C LEU A 97 14.79 7.45 10.29
N LYS A 98 14.69 6.47 11.18
CA LYS A 98 13.97 6.63 12.47
C LYS A 98 14.53 7.76 13.34
N TYR A 99 15.85 7.93 13.33
CA TYR A 99 16.53 8.92 14.17
C TYR A 99 16.63 10.30 13.52
N GLN A 100 16.29 10.46 12.25
CA GLN A 100 16.20 11.78 11.62
C GLN A 100 15.05 12.60 12.21
N GLU A 101 15.16 13.93 12.16
CA GLU A 101 14.09 14.84 12.56
C GLU A 101 12.90 14.74 11.59
N ASP A 102 13.17 14.72 10.28
CA ASP A 102 12.19 14.58 9.21
C ASP A 102 12.80 13.87 7.98
N LEU A 103 11.95 13.43 7.05
CA LEU A 103 12.29 12.71 5.82
C LEU A 103 12.54 13.67 4.65
N THR A 104 13.52 13.34 3.81
CA THR A 104 13.73 14.02 2.53
C THR A 104 12.98 13.32 1.38
N ALA A 105 12.86 13.99 0.22
CA ALA A 105 12.32 13.36 -0.98
C ALA A 105 13.11 12.11 -1.42
N SER A 106 14.43 12.08 -1.17
CA SER A 106 15.28 10.91 -1.46
C SER A 106 14.94 9.72 -0.56
N ASP A 107 14.58 9.99 0.69
CA ASP A 107 14.19 8.97 1.66
C ASP A 107 12.83 8.37 1.31
N LEU A 108 11.86 9.21 0.93
CA LEU A 108 10.55 8.77 0.44
C LEU A 108 10.68 7.94 -0.85
N ASN A 109 11.55 8.33 -1.78
CA ASN A 109 11.83 7.54 -2.98
C ASN A 109 12.43 6.17 -2.66
N PHE A 110 13.29 6.10 -1.64
CA PHE A 110 13.86 4.83 -1.16
C PHE A 110 12.77 3.93 -0.56
N ILE A 111 11.87 4.47 0.28
CA ILE A 111 10.74 3.73 0.85
C ILE A 111 9.83 3.19 -0.26
N ASN A 112 9.46 4.02 -1.24
CA ASN A 112 8.64 3.58 -2.37
C ASN A 112 9.31 2.49 -3.19
N LYS A 113 10.63 2.55 -3.36
CA LYS A 113 11.39 1.51 -4.05
C LYS A 113 11.21 0.18 -3.31
N ILE A 114 11.31 0.17 -1.99
CA ILE A 114 11.10 -1.04 -1.19
C ILE A 114 9.67 -1.57 -1.38
N ILE A 115 8.66 -0.73 -1.18
CA ILE A 115 7.25 -1.14 -1.32
C ILE A 115 7.01 -1.75 -2.71
N LYS A 116 7.49 -1.09 -3.77
CA LYS A 116 7.28 -1.51 -5.15
C LYS A 116 8.03 -2.78 -5.54
N TYR A 117 9.30 -2.92 -5.15
CA TYR A 117 10.14 -4.02 -5.63
C TYR A 117 10.17 -5.22 -4.68
N GLN A 118 9.97 -5.00 -3.38
CA GLN A 118 9.94 -6.07 -2.37
C GLN A 118 8.50 -6.42 -1.96
N GLY A 119 7.49 -5.63 -2.35
CA GLY A 119 6.09 -5.85 -1.96
C GLY A 119 5.84 -5.64 -0.47
N SER A 120 6.79 -5.05 0.25
CA SER A 120 6.76 -4.95 1.72
C SER A 120 6.47 -3.52 2.17
N ILE A 121 5.39 -3.38 2.94
CA ILE A 121 5.04 -2.13 3.65
C ILE A 121 5.64 -2.06 5.06
N HIS A 122 6.38 -3.09 5.49
CA HIS A 122 6.89 -3.19 6.85
C HIS A 122 7.74 -1.97 7.24
N TYR A 123 8.59 -1.50 6.32
CA TYR A 123 9.43 -0.33 6.52
C TYR A 123 8.61 0.94 6.77
N PHE A 124 7.52 1.14 6.01
CA PHE A 124 6.62 2.26 6.21
C PHE A 124 5.98 2.22 7.60
N ILE A 125 5.48 1.05 7.99
CA ILE A 125 4.87 0.85 9.32
C ILE A 125 5.89 1.09 10.43
N ALA A 126 7.09 0.54 10.32
CA ALA A 126 8.14 0.71 11.33
C ALA A 126 8.55 2.18 11.51
N LEU A 127 8.55 2.97 10.44
CA LEU A 127 8.79 4.42 10.51
C LEU A 127 7.62 5.17 11.16
N PHE A 128 6.39 4.84 10.76
CA PHE A 128 5.19 5.42 11.36
C PHE A 128 5.11 5.12 12.87
N GLU A 129 5.31 3.87 13.27
CA GLU A 129 5.28 3.45 14.67
C GLU A 129 6.29 4.20 15.52
N HIS A 130 7.53 4.32 15.01
CA HIS A 130 8.57 5.09 15.68
C HIS A 130 8.19 6.57 15.77
N ALA A 131 7.71 7.16 14.68
CA ALA A 131 7.32 8.57 14.67
C ALA A 131 6.16 8.86 15.63
N VAL A 132 5.16 7.98 15.74
CA VAL A 132 4.07 8.11 16.73
C VAL A 132 4.59 7.98 18.16
N GLN A 133 5.45 7.01 18.43
CA GLN A 133 6.02 6.78 19.77
C GLN A 133 6.80 8.00 20.30
N TYR A 134 7.50 8.70 19.40
CA TYR A 134 8.30 9.88 19.73
C TYR A 134 7.60 11.20 19.34
N GLU A 135 6.30 11.16 19.07
CA GLU A 135 5.48 12.34 18.77
C GLU A 135 6.03 13.22 17.63
N LYS A 136 6.67 12.61 16.61
CA LYS A 136 7.25 13.29 15.44
C LYS A 136 6.18 13.60 14.39
N TRP A 137 5.29 14.56 14.67
CA TRP A 137 4.12 14.85 13.82
C TRP A 137 4.47 15.35 12.41
N ASN A 138 5.46 16.23 12.28
CA ASN A 138 5.96 16.70 10.97
C ASN A 138 6.50 15.54 10.14
N TYR A 139 7.26 14.64 10.78
CA TYR A 139 7.74 13.41 10.15
C TYR A 139 6.60 12.56 9.60
N ILE A 140 5.52 12.37 10.37
CA ILE A 140 4.34 11.63 9.91
C ILE A 140 3.68 12.35 8.73
N GLN A 141 3.53 13.67 8.79
CA GLN A 141 2.98 14.45 7.69
C GLN A 141 3.81 14.30 6.40
N THR A 142 5.14 14.31 6.51
CA THR A 142 6.05 14.08 5.39
C THR A 142 6.01 12.64 4.90
N LEU A 143 5.92 11.66 5.80
CA LEU A 143 5.81 10.23 5.48
C LEU A 143 4.57 9.94 4.63
N PHE A 144 3.45 10.63 4.89
CA PHE A 144 2.21 10.55 4.12
C PHE A 144 2.14 11.52 2.92
N ASN A 145 3.23 12.21 2.57
CA ASN A 145 3.20 13.22 1.52
C ASN A 145 3.06 12.60 0.12
N SER A 146 1.88 12.76 -0.48
CA SER A 146 1.50 12.20 -1.78
C SER A 146 2.35 12.66 -2.96
N LYS A 147 3.10 13.77 -2.87
CA LYS A 147 4.00 14.22 -3.96
C LYS A 147 5.16 13.24 -4.19
N HIS A 148 5.56 12.55 -3.14
CA HIS A 148 6.71 11.65 -3.14
C HIS A 148 6.36 10.25 -2.67
N PHE A 149 5.11 10.03 -2.25
CA PHE A 149 4.59 8.77 -1.80
C PHE A 149 3.59 8.29 -2.86
N ASN A 150 4.10 7.62 -3.90
CA ASN A 150 3.26 6.92 -4.87
C ASN A 150 2.78 5.62 -4.20
N LEU A 151 1.84 5.78 -3.28
CA LEU A 151 0.86 4.75 -2.97
C LEU A 151 -0.02 4.43 -4.17
N THR A 152 0.18 5.10 -5.30
CA THR A 152 -0.38 4.74 -6.57
C THR A 152 0.54 3.76 -7.28
N GLY A 153 0.18 2.48 -7.27
CA GLY A 153 0.74 1.56 -8.25
C GLY A 153 0.53 2.09 -9.67
N LYS A 154 1.12 1.44 -10.68
CA LYS A 154 0.99 1.92 -12.07
C LYS A 154 -0.48 1.95 -12.53
N LYS A 155 -1.34 1.21 -11.83
CA LYS A 155 -2.80 1.18 -11.95
C LYS A 155 -3.44 1.57 -10.61
N LYS A 156 -4.61 2.21 -10.67
CA LYS A 156 -5.45 2.61 -9.51
C LYS A 156 -5.73 1.47 -8.51
N ILE A 157 -5.65 0.23 -8.99
CA ILE A 157 -5.93 -1.02 -8.30
C ILE A 157 -4.80 -1.41 -7.32
N GLU A 158 -3.56 -1.51 -7.82
CA GLU A 158 -2.35 -1.75 -7.00
C GLU A 158 -2.20 -0.69 -5.90
N ALA A 159 -2.67 0.52 -6.18
CA ALA A 159 -2.64 1.62 -5.24
C ALA A 159 -3.48 1.37 -3.98
N LEU A 160 -4.68 0.85 -4.21
CA LEU A 160 -5.67 0.63 -3.19
C LEU A 160 -5.26 -0.53 -2.28
N GLU A 161 -4.60 -1.57 -2.82
CA GLU A 161 -4.12 -2.71 -2.06
C GLU A 161 -3.11 -2.31 -0.98
N PHE A 162 -2.08 -1.51 -1.34
CA PHE A 162 -1.10 -1.04 -0.37
C PHE A 162 -1.72 -0.12 0.67
N ASN A 163 -2.64 0.75 0.26
CA ASN A 163 -3.33 1.64 1.17
C ASN A 163 -4.15 0.90 2.22
N VAL A 164 -4.92 -0.11 1.81
CA VAL A 164 -5.72 -0.93 2.73
C VAL A 164 -4.81 -1.68 3.70
N LYS A 165 -3.70 -2.27 3.23
CA LYS A 165 -2.72 -2.95 4.09
C LYS A 165 -2.03 -1.99 5.07
N ILE A 166 -1.68 -0.78 4.62
CA ILE A 166 -1.08 0.24 5.49
C ILE A 166 -2.08 0.68 6.56
N ALA A 167 -3.31 0.99 6.14
CA ALA A 167 -4.37 1.42 7.03
C ALA A 167 -4.66 0.36 8.10
N SER A 168 -4.77 -0.91 7.70
CA SER A 168 -5.04 -2.02 8.63
C SER A 168 -3.91 -2.22 9.64
N LEU A 169 -2.65 -2.25 9.21
CA LEU A 169 -1.49 -2.40 10.11
C LEU A 169 -1.33 -1.20 11.05
N ILE A 170 -1.58 0.02 10.57
CA ILE A 170 -1.61 1.20 11.43
C ILE A 170 -2.70 1.07 12.47
N PHE A 171 -3.91 0.63 12.12
CA PHE A 171 -4.97 0.44 13.10
C PHE A 171 -4.64 -0.65 14.13
N ILE A 172 -3.94 -1.72 13.74
CA ILE A 172 -3.42 -2.71 14.69
C ILE A 172 -2.47 -2.03 15.70
N LYS A 173 -1.54 -1.19 15.23
CA LYS A 173 -0.69 -0.39 16.12
C LYS A 173 -1.51 0.53 17.02
N LEU A 174 -2.45 1.28 16.48
CA LEU A 174 -3.26 2.22 17.25
C LEU A 174 -4.09 1.52 18.33
N LYS A 175 -4.58 0.32 18.06
CA LYS A 175 -5.27 -0.54 19.04
C LYS A 175 -4.36 -1.08 20.14
N SER A 176 -3.05 -1.21 19.90
CA SER A 176 -2.11 -1.70 20.91
C SER A 176 -1.65 -0.60 21.88
N ILE A 177 -1.86 0.67 21.56
CA ILE A 177 -1.52 1.79 22.44
C ILE A 177 -2.45 1.78 23.68
N PRO A 178 -1.92 1.91 24.92
CA PRO A 178 -2.73 2.07 26.12
C PRO A 178 -3.75 3.20 25.99
N LEU A 179 -4.95 3.04 26.55
CA LEU A 179 -6.07 3.95 26.25
C LEU A 179 -5.77 5.42 26.59
N ASN A 180 -5.05 5.69 27.69
CA ASN A 180 -4.68 7.04 28.09
C ASN A 180 -3.73 7.69 27.07
N ASP A 181 -2.70 6.96 26.65
CA ASP A 181 -1.75 7.44 25.64
C ASP A 181 -2.43 7.60 24.28
N PHE A 182 -3.33 6.68 23.92
CA PHE A 182 -4.13 6.79 22.70
C PHE A 182 -4.91 8.11 22.69
N LYS A 183 -5.67 8.41 23.75
CA LYS A 183 -6.43 9.66 23.85
C LYS A 183 -5.54 10.92 23.84
N LYS A 184 -4.29 10.82 24.31
CA LYS A 184 -3.30 11.91 24.23
C LYS A 184 -2.77 12.12 22.81
N LEU A 185 -2.47 11.04 22.09
CA LEU A 185 -1.80 11.08 20.79
C LEU A 185 -2.76 11.42 19.64
N MET A 186 -3.99 10.88 19.69
CA MET A 186 -4.93 10.97 18.56
C MET A 186 -5.31 12.40 18.14
N PRO A 187 -5.50 13.38 19.04
CA PRO A 187 -5.81 14.75 18.65
C PRO A 187 -4.82 15.35 17.64
N ASN A 188 -3.52 15.07 17.77
CA ASN A 188 -2.48 15.54 16.84
C ASN A 188 -2.51 14.75 15.54
N LEU A 189 -2.70 13.42 15.62
CA LEU A 189 -2.66 12.56 14.45
C LEU A 189 -3.81 12.85 13.47
N ILE A 190 -5.00 13.19 13.97
CA ILE A 190 -6.15 13.55 13.12
C ILE A 190 -6.04 14.94 12.49
N GLU A 191 -5.11 15.80 12.93
CA GLU A 191 -4.81 17.07 12.23
C GLU A 191 -4.07 16.82 10.91
N ILE A 192 -3.42 15.66 10.77
CA ILE A 192 -2.72 15.29 9.55
C ILE A 192 -3.76 14.81 8.54
N THR A 193 -4.16 15.69 7.61
CA THR A 193 -5.18 15.38 6.58
C THR A 193 -4.88 14.08 5.83
N LYS A 194 -3.61 13.87 5.43
CA LYS A 194 -3.22 12.66 4.71
C LYS A 194 -3.28 11.39 5.56
N PHE A 195 -3.15 11.49 6.89
CA PHE A 195 -3.41 10.35 7.76
C PHE A 195 -4.91 9.98 7.72
N LYS A 196 -5.82 10.97 7.82
CA LYS A 196 -7.26 10.70 7.72
C LYS A 196 -7.62 10.05 6.37
N GLU A 197 -7.15 10.63 5.27
CA GLU A 197 -7.43 10.14 3.91
C GLU A 197 -6.88 8.75 3.63
N ASN A 198 -5.68 8.41 4.11
CA ASN A 198 -4.98 7.17 3.76
C ASN A 198 -5.10 6.06 4.81
N VAL A 199 -5.66 6.38 5.99
CA VAL A 199 -5.80 5.42 7.09
C VAL A 199 -7.26 5.36 7.53
N LEU A 200 -7.76 6.45 8.10
CA LEU A 200 -9.06 6.47 8.76
C LEU A 200 -10.22 6.19 7.79
N TYR A 201 -10.22 6.84 6.62
CA TYR A 201 -11.32 6.70 5.65
C TYR A 201 -11.20 5.46 4.76
N ILE A 202 -10.04 4.82 4.77
CA ILE A 202 -9.81 3.56 4.04
C ILE A 202 -10.19 2.36 4.90
N TYR A 203 -9.85 2.38 6.18
CA TYR A 203 -10.13 1.28 7.11
C TYR A 203 -11.20 1.70 8.12
N VAL A 204 -12.46 1.44 7.79
CA VAL A 204 -13.61 1.74 8.67
C VAL A 204 -13.84 0.58 9.63
N ASP A 205 -13.46 0.75 10.90
CA ASP A 205 -13.58 -0.29 11.92
C ASP A 205 -14.96 -0.28 12.60
N LEU A 206 -15.94 -0.88 11.92
CA LEU A 206 -17.32 -0.98 12.42
C LEU A 206 -17.41 -1.69 13.78
N THR A 207 -16.50 -2.62 14.07
CA THR A 207 -16.50 -3.38 15.34
C THR A 207 -16.07 -2.55 16.55
N ASN A 208 -15.33 -1.45 16.33
CA ASN A 208 -14.85 -0.55 17.38
C ASN A 208 -15.50 0.84 17.31
N MET A 209 -16.69 0.94 16.72
CA MET A 209 -17.45 2.20 16.66
C MET A 209 -17.89 2.71 18.02
N ASN A 210 -18.16 1.85 18.99
CA ASN A 210 -18.42 2.26 20.38
C ASN A 210 -17.12 2.39 21.21
N GLY A 211 -15.96 2.26 20.56
CA GLY A 211 -14.64 2.25 21.18
C GLY A 211 -13.69 3.26 20.54
N ARG A 212 -12.46 2.82 20.23
CA ARG A 212 -11.39 3.69 19.73
C ARG A 212 -11.71 4.36 18.40
N TYR A 213 -12.37 3.65 17.48
CA TYR A 213 -12.70 4.23 16.17
C TYR A 213 -13.79 5.31 16.31
N GLY A 214 -14.84 5.04 17.09
CA GLY A 214 -15.86 6.05 17.39
C GLY A 214 -15.28 7.31 18.04
N TYR A 215 -14.35 7.13 18.99
CA TYR A 215 -13.65 8.26 19.60
C TYR A 215 -12.93 9.14 18.56
N LEU A 216 -12.26 8.54 17.56
CA LEU A 216 -11.62 9.30 16.47
C LEU A 216 -12.65 10.07 15.65
N ILE A 217 -13.76 9.43 15.30
CA ILE A 217 -14.86 10.06 14.55
C ILE A 217 -15.45 11.24 15.32
N ASP A 218 -15.68 11.10 16.62
CA ASP A 218 -16.20 12.18 17.47
C ASP A 218 -15.22 13.34 17.63
N LEU A 219 -13.91 13.06 17.66
CA LEU A 219 -12.90 14.12 17.66
C LEU A 219 -12.92 14.93 16.37
N ILE A 220 -13.11 14.26 15.22
CA ILE A 220 -13.15 14.93 13.91
C ILE A 220 -14.46 15.70 13.75
N ASP A 221 -15.59 15.12 14.16
CA ASP A 221 -16.91 15.75 14.07
C ASP A 221 -16.99 17.08 14.83
N LYS A 222 -16.24 17.22 15.92
CA LYS A 222 -16.14 18.48 16.69
C LYS A 222 -15.33 19.57 16.00
N LYS A 223 -14.62 19.26 14.92
CA LYS A 223 -13.78 20.22 14.17
C LYS A 223 -14.53 20.78 12.97
N LYS A 224 -14.00 21.84 12.37
CA LYS A 224 -14.50 22.34 11.09
C LYS A 224 -14.09 21.35 9.99
N THR A 225 -15.05 20.54 9.57
CA THR A 225 -14.85 19.50 8.56
C THR A 225 -15.35 19.95 7.18
N GLU A 226 -14.72 19.41 6.13
CA GLU A 226 -15.16 19.60 4.75
C GLU A 226 -16.50 18.89 4.50
N HIS A 227 -17.22 19.29 3.46
CA HIS A 227 -18.56 18.76 3.19
C HIS A 227 -18.59 17.24 3.01
N GLN A 228 -17.63 16.66 2.28
CA GLN A 228 -17.53 15.20 2.11
C GLN A 228 -17.27 14.47 3.43
N GLU A 229 -16.44 15.05 4.29
CA GLU A 229 -16.11 14.51 5.61
C GLU A 229 -17.34 14.53 6.54
N LYS A 230 -18.15 15.58 6.48
CA LYS A 230 -19.45 15.65 7.20
C LYS A 230 -20.40 14.54 6.76
N VAL A 231 -20.59 14.38 5.45
CA VAL A 231 -21.45 13.33 4.90
C VAL A 231 -20.98 11.94 5.35
N PHE A 232 -19.67 11.68 5.30
CA PHE A 232 -19.07 10.43 5.77
C PHE A 232 -19.39 10.17 7.24
N ILE A 233 -19.20 11.18 8.11
CA ILE A 233 -19.44 11.08 9.55
C ILE A 233 -20.93 10.88 9.84
N GLU A 234 -21.81 11.65 9.22
CA GLU A 234 -23.27 11.53 9.41
C GLU A 234 -23.77 10.14 9.04
N LEU A 235 -23.38 9.62 7.87
CA LEU A 235 -23.77 8.28 7.44
C LEU A 235 -23.22 7.20 8.37
N LEU A 236 -21.98 7.36 8.83
CA LEU A 236 -21.38 6.42 9.75
C LEU A 236 -22.08 6.41 11.11
N LYS A 237 -22.38 7.59 11.67
CA LYS A 237 -23.11 7.72 12.94
C LYS A 237 -24.52 7.18 12.83
N GLY A 238 -25.22 7.41 11.71
CA GLY A 238 -26.51 6.80 11.43
C GLY A 238 -26.44 5.27 11.39
N LEU A 239 -25.42 4.71 10.72
CA LEU A 239 -25.20 3.27 10.69
C LEU A 239 -24.96 2.71 12.10
N VAL A 240 -24.15 3.38 12.93
CA VAL A 240 -23.93 2.98 14.33
C VAL A 240 -25.21 3.04 15.14
N GLN A 241 -26.02 4.08 14.96
CA GLN A 241 -27.33 4.18 15.62
C GLN A 241 -28.22 2.98 15.27
N PHE A 242 -28.25 2.60 13.99
CA PHE A 242 -28.95 1.41 13.54
C PHE A 242 -28.40 0.13 14.17
N LEU A 243 -27.08 -0.05 14.20
CA LEU A 243 -26.46 -1.24 14.78
C LEU A 243 -26.71 -1.36 16.29
N ASN A 244 -26.71 -0.24 17.02
CA ASN A 244 -26.91 -0.22 18.47
C ASN A 244 -28.40 -0.35 18.88
N HIS A 245 -29.32 0.19 18.08
CA HIS A 245 -30.72 0.37 18.49
C HIS A 245 -31.75 -0.21 17.51
N GLY A 246 -31.31 -0.77 16.38
CA GLY A 246 -32.19 -1.22 15.29
C GLY A 246 -32.90 -0.08 14.56
N GLN A 247 -32.53 1.19 14.84
CA GLN A 247 -33.19 2.37 14.31
C GLN A 247 -32.17 3.45 13.94
N THR A 248 -32.41 4.12 12.81
CA THR A 248 -31.71 5.33 12.39
C THR A 248 -32.69 6.34 11.78
N ASN A 249 -32.23 7.58 11.66
CA ASN A 249 -32.94 8.66 11.00
C ASN A 249 -32.59 8.76 9.51
N LYS A 250 -33.49 9.36 8.74
CA LYS A 250 -33.23 9.70 7.34
C LYS A 250 -32.16 10.78 7.26
N ILE A 251 -31.14 10.53 6.45
CA ILE A 251 -30.12 11.52 6.09
C ILE A 251 -30.44 11.99 4.67
N ARG A 252 -30.56 13.30 4.45
CA ARG A 252 -30.89 13.83 3.12
C ARG A 252 -29.69 14.54 2.53
N ILE A 253 -29.27 14.08 1.36
CA ILE A 253 -28.25 14.72 0.54
C ILE A 253 -28.93 15.10 -0.77
N ASP A 254 -28.69 16.32 -1.26
CA ASP A 254 -29.19 16.74 -2.56
C ASP A 254 -28.45 16.01 -3.70
N GLU A 255 -29.10 15.91 -4.86
CA GLU A 255 -28.59 15.14 -5.98
C GLU A 255 -27.27 15.72 -6.54
N SER A 256 -27.14 17.05 -6.56
CA SER A 256 -25.93 17.70 -7.06
C SER A 256 -24.72 17.40 -6.18
N THR A 257 -24.91 17.36 -4.87
CA THR A 257 -23.91 16.93 -3.91
C THR A 257 -23.58 15.46 -4.10
N LEU A 258 -24.60 14.59 -4.18
CA LEU A 258 -24.41 13.14 -4.31
C LEU A 258 -23.52 12.81 -5.50
N LEU A 259 -23.73 13.45 -6.65
CA LEU A 259 -22.92 13.25 -7.86
C LEU A 259 -21.44 13.64 -7.67
N ASN A 260 -21.16 14.61 -6.81
CA ASN A 260 -19.80 15.09 -6.52
C ASN A 260 -19.07 14.32 -5.40
N LEU A 261 -19.73 13.38 -4.72
CA LEU A 261 -19.09 12.54 -3.69
C LEU A 261 -18.19 11.45 -4.31
N PRO A 262 -17.16 10.97 -3.61
CA PRO A 262 -16.40 9.79 -4.04
C PRO A 262 -17.29 8.55 -4.21
N ALA A 263 -16.91 7.63 -5.11
CA ALA A 263 -17.68 6.42 -5.42
C ALA A 263 -18.10 5.62 -4.17
N THR A 264 -17.16 5.38 -3.25
CA THR A 264 -17.43 4.68 -1.98
C THR A 264 -18.50 5.36 -1.14
N LEU A 265 -18.48 6.69 -1.08
CA LEU A 265 -19.40 7.46 -0.25
C LEU A 265 -20.80 7.55 -0.89
N ARG A 266 -20.88 7.60 -2.22
CA ARG A 266 -22.15 7.45 -2.96
C ARG A 266 -22.77 6.08 -2.68
N GLY A 267 -21.96 5.02 -2.78
CA GLY A 267 -22.35 3.66 -2.46
C GLY A 267 -22.89 3.53 -1.03
N ARG A 268 -22.14 4.03 -0.05
CA ARG A 268 -22.56 4.11 1.36
C ARG A 268 -23.91 4.81 1.50
N TYR A 269 -24.06 6.00 0.91
CA TYR A 269 -25.30 6.76 1.00
C TYR A 269 -26.50 5.96 0.48
N LEU A 270 -26.42 5.42 -0.74
CA LEU A 270 -27.52 4.66 -1.34
C LEU A 270 -27.87 3.41 -0.51
N GLY A 271 -26.85 2.71 -0.02
CA GLY A 271 -27.04 1.53 0.82
C GLY A 271 -27.75 1.89 2.11
N PHE A 272 -27.30 2.97 2.76
CA PHE A 272 -27.91 3.52 3.96
C PHE A 272 -29.38 3.93 3.75
N GLN A 273 -29.70 4.54 2.62
CA GLN A 273 -31.09 4.91 2.31
C GLN A 273 -32.00 3.68 2.13
N ILE A 274 -31.50 2.61 1.50
CA ILE A 274 -32.24 1.34 1.40
C ILE A 274 -32.40 0.70 2.79
N LEU A 275 -31.38 0.75 3.64
CA LEU A 275 -31.45 0.28 5.02
C LEU A 275 -32.53 1.04 5.81
N TYR A 276 -32.53 2.37 5.73
CA TYR A 276 -33.53 3.21 6.37
C TYR A 276 -34.95 2.92 5.84
N ALA A 277 -35.14 2.84 4.52
CA ALA A 277 -36.44 2.53 3.92
C ALA A 277 -36.96 1.15 4.36
N SER A 278 -36.07 0.16 4.46
CA SER A 278 -36.38 -1.17 4.98
C SER A 278 -36.84 -1.12 6.43
N GLN A 279 -36.14 -0.36 7.29
CA GLN A 279 -36.49 -0.18 8.70
C GLN A 279 -37.91 0.36 8.88
N ILE A 280 -38.31 1.37 8.09
CA ILE A 280 -39.65 1.98 8.18
C ILE A 280 -40.70 1.27 7.31
N SER A 281 -40.36 0.16 6.66
CA SER A 281 -41.23 -0.59 5.75
C SER A 281 -41.78 0.22 4.56
N ASP A 282 -41.03 1.22 4.08
CA ASP A 282 -41.41 2.03 2.92
C ASP A 282 -40.85 1.43 1.62
N GLN A 283 -41.68 0.65 0.94
CA GLN A 283 -41.32 -0.02 -0.31
C GLN A 283 -41.11 0.97 -1.47
N ASN A 284 -41.83 2.08 -1.50
CA ASN A 284 -41.71 3.08 -2.57
C ASN A 284 -40.36 3.81 -2.47
N LEU A 285 -39.98 4.22 -1.27
CA LEU A 285 -38.70 4.85 -1.01
C LEU A 285 -37.54 3.89 -1.29
N GLU A 286 -37.67 2.64 -0.87
CA GLU A 286 -36.68 1.60 -1.15
C GLU A 286 -36.52 1.38 -2.67
N GLN A 287 -37.62 1.32 -3.42
CA GLN A 287 -37.59 1.15 -4.87
C GLN A 287 -36.98 2.37 -5.56
N TYR A 288 -37.25 3.58 -5.08
CA TYR A 288 -36.63 4.81 -5.60
C TYR A 288 -35.10 4.75 -5.51
N TYR A 289 -34.54 4.44 -4.33
CA TYR A 289 -33.09 4.37 -4.17
C TYR A 289 -32.47 3.17 -4.89
N TRP A 290 -33.23 2.09 -5.08
CA TRP A 290 -32.81 0.97 -5.90
C TRP A 290 -32.73 1.33 -7.39
N SER A 291 -33.67 2.10 -7.91
CA SER A 291 -33.60 2.65 -9.27
C SER A 291 -32.43 3.62 -9.42
N LEU A 292 -32.26 4.55 -8.48
CA LEU A 292 -31.16 5.52 -8.49
C LEU A 292 -29.78 4.83 -8.43
N PHE A 293 -29.67 3.72 -7.69
CA PHE A 293 -28.48 2.89 -7.68
C PHE A 293 -28.08 2.45 -9.10
N PHE A 294 -29.04 2.00 -9.92
CA PHE A 294 -28.76 1.60 -11.29
C PHE A 294 -28.29 2.76 -12.18
N ASP A 295 -28.91 3.93 -12.02
CA ASP A 295 -28.56 5.11 -12.79
C ASP A 295 -27.13 5.59 -12.51
N LEU A 296 -26.70 5.47 -11.25
CA LEU A 296 -25.35 5.88 -10.84
C LEU A 296 -24.29 4.82 -11.17
N ILE A 297 -24.53 3.55 -10.87
CA ILE A 297 -23.55 2.49 -11.10
C ILE A 297 -23.29 2.26 -12.60
N ALA A 298 -24.26 2.51 -13.47
CA ALA A 298 -24.09 2.41 -14.92
C ALA A 298 -23.08 3.41 -15.49
N LYS A 299 -22.81 4.50 -14.77
CA LYS A 299 -21.86 5.57 -15.13
C LYS A 299 -20.55 5.47 -14.35
N GLU A 300 -20.42 4.47 -13.49
CA GLU A 300 -19.33 4.34 -12.54
C GLU A 300 -18.14 3.59 -13.16
N ASN A 301 -16.95 4.16 -13.00
CA ASN A 301 -15.71 3.52 -13.45
C ASN A 301 -15.06 2.68 -12.35
N ASP A 302 -15.44 2.92 -11.09
CA ASP A 302 -14.92 2.25 -9.90
C ASP A 302 -16.02 1.47 -9.17
N ILE A 303 -16.56 0.47 -9.87
CA ILE A 303 -17.70 -0.36 -9.43
C ILE A 303 -17.40 -0.98 -8.06
N ARG A 304 -16.18 -1.48 -7.87
CA ARG A 304 -15.75 -2.11 -6.60
C ARG A 304 -15.89 -1.17 -5.42
N ASN A 305 -15.30 0.03 -5.49
CA ASN A 305 -15.40 0.99 -4.38
C ASN A 305 -16.83 1.45 -4.16
N PHE A 306 -17.60 1.64 -5.23
CA PHE A 306 -19.02 1.97 -5.15
C PHE A 306 -19.83 0.88 -4.42
N LEU A 307 -19.56 -0.40 -4.70
CA LEU A 307 -20.28 -1.50 -4.08
C LEU A 307 -19.81 -1.85 -2.67
N HIS A 308 -18.58 -1.50 -2.30
CA HIS A 308 -17.92 -1.92 -1.06
C HIS A 308 -18.84 -1.78 0.17
N GLU A 309 -19.35 -0.58 0.42
CA GLU A 309 -20.22 -0.37 1.59
C GLU A 309 -21.70 -0.53 1.29
N PHE A 310 -22.10 -0.41 0.03
CA PHE A 310 -23.47 -0.63 -0.39
C PHE A 310 -23.95 -2.05 -0.01
N ILE A 311 -23.11 -3.06 -0.23
CA ILE A 311 -23.39 -4.46 0.10
C ILE A 311 -23.62 -4.66 1.60
N HIS A 312 -22.81 -4.03 2.47
CA HIS A 312 -22.98 -4.13 3.93
C HIS A 312 -24.37 -3.66 4.37
N HIS A 313 -24.86 -2.55 3.84
CA HIS A 313 -26.18 -2.03 4.19
C HIS A 313 -27.30 -2.94 3.71
N LEU A 314 -27.18 -3.55 2.52
CA LEU A 314 -28.16 -4.51 2.02
C LEU A 314 -28.21 -5.80 2.85
N LEU A 315 -27.05 -6.26 3.33
CA LEU A 315 -26.95 -7.38 4.28
C LEU A 315 -27.70 -7.07 5.57
N LEU A 316 -27.43 -5.90 6.17
CA LEU A 316 -28.13 -5.44 7.38
C LEU A 316 -29.64 -5.27 7.16
N ALA A 317 -30.04 -4.79 5.98
CA ALA A 317 -31.44 -4.64 5.57
C ALA A 317 -32.12 -5.98 5.20
N LYS A 318 -31.38 -7.10 5.22
CA LYS A 318 -31.82 -8.45 4.83
C LYS A 318 -32.41 -8.50 3.41
N ARG A 319 -31.84 -7.73 2.47
CA ARG A 319 -32.30 -7.66 1.08
C ARG A 319 -31.60 -8.67 0.18
N PHE A 320 -31.75 -9.96 0.52
CA PHE A 320 -31.07 -11.07 -0.15
C PHE A 320 -31.34 -11.18 -1.65
N LYS A 321 -32.55 -10.83 -2.11
CA LYS A 321 -32.84 -10.79 -3.56
C LYS A 321 -32.00 -9.75 -4.30
N LYS A 322 -31.81 -8.56 -3.72
CA LYS A 322 -30.97 -7.50 -4.28
C LYS A 322 -29.49 -7.87 -4.22
N LEU A 323 -29.06 -8.48 -3.11
CA LEU A 323 -27.70 -9.02 -2.97
C LEU A 323 -27.40 -10.08 -4.05
N ASN A 324 -28.30 -11.05 -4.25
CA ASN A 324 -28.14 -12.08 -5.28
C ASN A 324 -28.02 -11.45 -6.67
N PHE A 325 -28.82 -10.43 -6.97
CA PHE A 325 -28.72 -9.68 -8.22
C PHE A 325 -27.32 -9.05 -8.38
N ILE A 326 -26.84 -8.33 -7.36
CA ILE A 326 -25.53 -7.67 -7.39
C ILE A 326 -24.41 -8.70 -7.59
N MET A 327 -24.43 -9.78 -6.81
CA MET A 327 -23.45 -10.86 -6.94
C MET A 327 -23.48 -11.49 -8.32
N SER A 328 -24.66 -11.70 -8.91
CA SER A 328 -24.75 -12.28 -10.26
C SER A 328 -24.18 -11.37 -11.36
N LYS A 329 -24.23 -10.05 -11.18
CA LYS A 329 -23.85 -9.06 -12.19
C LYS A 329 -22.42 -8.53 -12.02
N TYR A 330 -21.96 -8.42 -10.78
CA TYR A 330 -20.70 -7.75 -10.41
C TYR A 330 -19.76 -8.67 -9.63
N TYR A 331 -19.91 -9.99 -9.76
CA TYR A 331 -19.09 -10.99 -9.04
C TYR A 331 -17.60 -10.69 -9.13
N GLU A 332 -17.09 -10.51 -10.34
CA GLU A 332 -15.67 -10.27 -10.61
C GLU A 332 -15.18 -8.94 -10.02
N ASP A 333 -16.01 -7.89 -10.09
CA ASP A 333 -15.67 -6.59 -9.50
C ASP A 333 -15.56 -6.66 -7.96
N ILE A 334 -16.30 -7.58 -7.33
CA ILE A 334 -16.36 -7.75 -5.88
C ILE A 334 -15.24 -8.67 -5.37
N LEU A 335 -15.02 -9.82 -6.02
CA LEU A 335 -14.17 -10.92 -5.52
C LEU A 335 -12.85 -11.13 -6.27
N ASP A 336 -12.42 -10.18 -7.11
CA ASP A 336 -11.15 -10.28 -7.84
C ASP A 336 -9.98 -10.72 -6.92
N ILE A 337 -9.31 -11.81 -7.31
CA ILE A 337 -8.25 -12.54 -6.59
C ILE A 337 -7.06 -11.63 -6.22
N PHE A 338 -6.90 -10.48 -6.87
CA PHE A 338 -5.89 -9.48 -6.51
C PHE A 338 -6.23 -8.67 -5.24
N HIS A 339 -7.38 -8.91 -4.59
CA HIS A 339 -7.96 -7.97 -3.62
C HIS A 339 -8.46 -8.56 -2.28
N VAL A 340 -7.87 -9.66 -1.82
CA VAL A 340 -8.21 -10.50 -0.64
C VAL A 340 -8.06 -9.80 0.75
N HIS A 341 -8.16 -8.48 0.82
CA HIS A 341 -7.88 -7.72 2.05
C HIS A 341 -8.91 -6.65 2.41
N ASN A 342 -10.14 -6.70 1.88
CA ASN A 342 -11.20 -5.81 2.33
C ASN A 342 -12.12 -6.53 3.32
N TYR A 343 -12.75 -5.77 4.23
CA TYR A 343 -13.54 -6.28 5.36
C TYR A 343 -14.63 -7.31 5.02
N LEU A 344 -15.07 -7.42 3.76
CA LEU A 344 -15.92 -8.53 3.32
C LEU A 344 -15.28 -9.89 3.64
N ASP A 345 -13.95 -10.02 3.53
CA ASP A 345 -13.23 -11.26 3.81
C ASP A 345 -13.27 -11.66 5.29
N VAL A 346 -13.49 -10.70 6.21
CA VAL A 346 -13.60 -10.96 7.66
C VAL A 346 -15.05 -11.31 8.08
N PHE A 347 -16.03 -10.99 7.24
CA PHE A 347 -17.44 -11.35 7.49
C PHE A 347 -17.90 -12.56 6.66
N ILE A 348 -17.17 -12.93 5.60
CA ILE A 348 -17.49 -14.05 4.69
C ILE A 348 -16.67 -15.31 5.04
N TYR A 349 -15.53 -15.18 5.72
CA TYR A 349 -14.83 -16.28 6.41
C TYR A 349 -15.00 -16.13 7.93
#